data_AF-A0AA43TWE6-F1
#
_entry.id   AF-A0AA43TWE6-F1
#
_cell.length_a   1.000
_cell.length_b   1.000
_cell.length_c   1.000
_cell.angle_alpha   90.00
_cell.angle_beta   90.00
_cell.angle_gamma   90.00
#
_symmetry.space_group_name_H-M   'P 1'
#
loop_
_entity.id
_entity.type
_entity.pdbx_description
1 polymer ?
#
loop_
_entity_poly.entity_id
_entity_poly.type
_entity_poly.pdbx_seq_one_letter_code
_entity_poly.pdbx_strand_id
1 'polypeptide(L)'
;MVASYITFRQSFSHHPTKRRRLVGPSGNGFATQSSESEERRGLMSADAYDDGDAVIEMDLLPPRWLDVQDEVTELLDSIARKSADLEKLHQKHVLPGFDDEDVKLKEEQRIERMTQDITRGFHNCQSAIQRIEMMVREAKRTGSVTKGDETMARNIQINLASRVQEASAGFRKRQSNYLKSMTLSN
;
A
#
# COMPACT_ATOMS: atom_id res chain seq x y z
N MET A 1 -30.90 -12.77 -13.60
CA MET A 1 -29.70 -13.64 -13.71
C MET A 1 -28.61 -13.37 -12.66
N VAL A 2 -28.68 -12.33 -11.82
CA VAL A 2 -27.65 -12.08 -10.78
C VAL A 2 -27.89 -12.91 -9.50
N ALA A 3 -29.14 -13.30 -9.21
CA ALA A 3 -29.50 -14.07 -8.01
C ALA A 3 -29.01 -15.54 -8.02
N SER A 4 -28.74 -16.14 -9.19
CA SER A 4 -28.23 -17.52 -9.26
C SER A 4 -26.77 -17.66 -8.83
N TYR A 5 -25.93 -16.65 -9.09
CA TYR A 5 -24.49 -16.75 -8.79
C TYR A 5 -24.20 -16.69 -7.29
N ILE A 6 -24.98 -15.90 -6.55
CA ILE A 6 -24.83 -15.75 -5.09
C ILE A 6 -25.33 -16.99 -4.36
N THR A 7 -26.46 -17.56 -4.81
CA THR A 7 -27.06 -18.76 -4.18
C THR A 7 -26.17 -20.00 -4.37
N PHE A 8 -25.51 -20.15 -5.52
CA PHE A 8 -24.64 -21.30 -5.81
C PHE A 8 -23.38 -21.36 -4.92
N ARG A 9 -22.87 -20.20 -4.46
CA ARG A 9 -21.72 -20.13 -3.55
C ARG A 9 -22.05 -20.50 -2.10
N GLN A 10 -23.30 -20.41 -1.68
CA GLN A 10 -23.68 -20.73 -0.29
C GLN A 10 -23.85 -22.24 -0.05
N SER A 11 -24.10 -23.03 -1.10
CA SER A 11 -24.33 -24.47 -1.00
C SER A 11 -23.07 -25.36 -1.08
N PHE A 12 -21.88 -24.79 -1.31
CA PHE A 12 -20.63 -25.56 -1.47
C PHE A 12 -19.55 -25.27 -0.42
N SER A 13 -19.82 -24.40 0.55
CA SER A 13 -18.89 -24.13 1.65
C SER A 13 -19.19 -25.03 2.86
N HIS A 14 -19.06 -26.36 2.72
CA HIS A 14 -18.91 -27.29 3.84
C HIS A 14 -18.52 -28.69 3.35
N HIS A 15 -17.29 -28.87 2.87
CA HIS A 15 -16.75 -30.21 2.62
C HIS A 15 -15.36 -30.34 3.24
N PRO A 16 -15.23 -30.86 4.48
CA PRO A 16 -13.97 -31.47 4.87
C PRO A 16 -13.73 -32.66 3.93
N THR A 17 -12.66 -32.59 3.14
CA THR A 17 -12.25 -33.67 2.25
C THR A 17 -11.67 -34.82 3.09
N LYS A 18 -12.54 -35.70 3.61
CA LYS A 18 -12.09 -36.98 4.15
C LYS A 18 -11.51 -37.81 3.02
N ARG A 19 -10.17 -37.82 2.88
CA ARG A 19 -9.47 -38.87 2.14
C ARG A 19 -9.70 -40.19 2.86
N ARG A 20 -10.47 -41.07 2.23
CA ARG A 20 -10.67 -42.45 2.66
C ARG A 20 -9.36 -43.21 2.45
N ARG A 21 -8.54 -43.36 3.49
CA ARG A 21 -7.35 -44.24 3.44
C ARG A 21 -7.81 -45.70 3.54
N LEU A 22 -7.32 -46.47 2.58
CA LEU A 22 -7.45 -47.92 2.49
C LEU A 22 -6.74 -48.57 3.70
N VAL A 23 -7.52 -49.31 4.50
CA VAL A 23 -7.03 -50.13 5.62
C VAL A 23 -6.20 -51.29 5.08
N GLY A 24 -4.97 -51.44 5.59
CA GLY A 24 -4.14 -52.65 5.48
C GLY A 24 -3.59 -53.02 6.86
N PRO A 25 -3.60 -54.30 7.28
CA PRO A 25 -3.29 -54.69 8.65
C PRO A 25 -1.80 -55.02 8.85
N SER A 26 -1.22 -54.70 10.02
CA SER A 26 -0.14 -55.47 10.68
C SER A 26 0.24 -54.93 12.07
N GLY A 27 -0.17 -55.65 13.11
CA GLY A 27 0.70 -56.35 14.07
C GLY A 27 1.70 -55.63 15.00
N ASN A 28 1.46 -55.82 16.32
CA ASN A 28 2.36 -55.82 17.50
C ASN A 28 3.00 -54.48 17.93
N GLY A 29 3.06 -54.07 19.20
CA GLY A 29 2.73 -54.67 20.49
C GLY A 29 3.41 -53.84 21.61
N PHE A 30 3.09 -54.17 22.86
CA PHE A 30 3.74 -53.78 24.13
C PHE A 30 3.06 -52.66 24.97
N ALA A 31 2.33 -53.12 25.99
CA ALA A 31 1.79 -52.33 27.09
C ALA A 31 2.83 -52.22 28.21
N THR A 32 2.99 -51.02 28.77
CA THR A 32 3.58 -50.83 30.11
C THR A 32 2.71 -49.83 30.88
N GLN A 33 2.21 -50.27 32.02
CA GLN A 33 1.38 -49.52 32.94
C GLN A 33 2.27 -48.65 33.83
N SER A 34 2.02 -47.34 33.83
CA SER A 34 2.53 -46.42 34.84
C SER A 34 1.40 -45.49 35.25
N SER A 35 1.04 -45.60 36.53
CA SER A 35 -0.02 -44.91 37.25
C SER A 35 0.11 -43.38 37.15
N GLU A 36 -0.69 -42.75 36.27
CA GLU A 36 -0.95 -41.31 36.30
C GLU A 36 -2.44 -41.02 36.54
N SER A 37 -2.72 -40.59 37.76
CA SER A 37 -3.83 -39.75 38.25
C SER A 37 -5.03 -39.53 37.31
N GLU A 38 -6.15 -40.19 37.62
CA GLU A 38 -7.44 -40.07 36.93
C GLU A 38 -8.05 -38.64 36.97
N GLU A 39 -7.58 -37.76 37.86
CA GLU A 39 -8.09 -36.39 38.02
C GLU A 39 -7.66 -35.42 36.90
N ARG A 40 -6.59 -35.74 36.15
CA ARG A 40 -6.17 -34.97 34.95
C ARG A 40 -6.84 -35.46 33.66
N ARG A 41 -7.51 -36.62 33.72
CA ARG A 41 -8.04 -37.33 32.56
C ARG A 41 -9.36 -36.75 32.03
N GLY A 42 -10.05 -35.93 32.83
CA GLY A 42 -11.29 -35.25 32.43
C GLY A 42 -11.08 -33.97 31.60
N LEU A 43 -9.86 -33.39 31.60
CA LEU A 43 -9.53 -32.18 30.84
C LEU A 43 -8.79 -32.47 29.53
N MET A 44 -8.39 -33.73 29.32
CA MET A 44 -7.86 -34.21 28.05
C MET A 44 -8.90 -35.16 27.47
N SER A 45 -9.87 -34.59 26.76
CA SER A 45 -10.75 -35.38 25.89
C SER A 45 -9.87 -36.22 24.97
N ALA A 46 -9.80 -37.52 25.25
CA ALA A 46 -9.02 -38.50 24.49
C ALA A 46 -9.54 -38.70 23.05
N ASP A 47 -10.60 -37.98 22.68
CA ASP A 47 -11.16 -37.91 21.33
C ASP A 47 -10.70 -36.65 20.55
N ALA A 48 -9.89 -35.78 21.17
CA ALA A 48 -9.38 -34.54 20.56
C ALA A 48 -7.96 -34.67 19.99
N TYR A 49 -7.35 -35.85 20.07
CA TYR A 49 -6.01 -36.13 19.52
C TYR A 49 -6.05 -37.03 18.28
N ASP A 50 -7.17 -37.08 17.54
CA ASP A 50 -7.18 -37.53 16.15
C ASP A 50 -6.46 -36.49 15.29
N ASP A 51 -5.14 -36.68 15.26
CA ASP A 51 -4.13 -36.13 14.37
C ASP A 51 -4.68 -35.76 12.99
N GLY A 52 -4.87 -34.47 12.78
CA GLY A 52 -5.40 -33.93 11.54
C GLY A 52 -5.36 -32.41 11.53
N ASP A 53 -4.15 -31.87 11.74
CA ASP A 53 -3.69 -30.57 11.21
C ASP A 53 -4.80 -29.57 10.91
N ALA A 54 -5.12 -28.70 11.88
CA ALA A 54 -5.97 -27.55 11.60
C ALA A 54 -5.24 -26.67 10.57
N VAL A 55 -5.52 -26.90 9.28
CA VAL A 55 -5.04 -26.07 8.18
C VAL A 55 -5.70 -24.70 8.34
N ILE A 56 -5.02 -23.80 9.03
CA ILE A 56 -5.38 -22.38 9.05
C ILE A 56 -5.04 -21.87 7.65
N GLU A 57 -6.07 -21.66 6.82
CA GLU A 57 -5.94 -20.98 5.53
C GLU A 57 -5.38 -19.58 5.81
N MET A 58 -4.09 -19.40 5.57
CA MET A 58 -3.46 -18.09 5.64
C MET A 58 -3.90 -17.32 4.41
N ASP A 59 -4.76 -16.33 4.59
CA ASP A 59 -5.14 -15.41 3.51
C ASP A 59 -3.88 -14.86 2.84
N LEU A 60 -3.88 -14.85 1.51
CA LEU A 60 -2.76 -14.32 0.74
C LEU A 60 -2.70 -12.80 0.94
N LEU A 61 -1.70 -12.33 1.69
CA LEU A 61 -1.52 -10.89 1.90
C LEU A 61 -1.26 -10.18 0.56
N PRO A 62 -1.86 -9.00 0.32
CA PRO A 62 -1.53 -8.21 -0.85
C PRO A 62 -0.02 -7.95 -0.95
N PRO A 63 0.55 -7.89 -2.17
CA PRO A 63 1.96 -7.61 -2.34
C PRO A 63 2.37 -6.27 -1.69
N ARG A 64 3.50 -6.26 -0.96
CA ARG A 64 4.01 -5.09 -0.21
C ARG A 64 4.23 -3.82 -1.03
N TRP A 65 4.37 -3.95 -2.35
CA TRP A 65 4.50 -2.77 -3.22
C TRP A 65 3.19 -2.00 -3.40
N LEU A 66 2.04 -2.57 -3.00
CA LEU A 66 0.77 -1.85 -2.94
C LEU A 66 0.78 -0.76 -1.86
N ASP A 67 1.42 -1.00 -0.72
CA ASP A 67 1.59 0.03 0.32
C ASP A 67 2.31 1.28 -0.22
N VAL A 68 3.21 1.08 -1.19
CA VAL A 68 3.94 2.17 -1.86
C VAL A 68 3.05 2.97 -2.80
N GLN A 69 2.04 2.34 -3.41
CA GLN A 69 1.04 3.05 -4.21
C GLN A 69 0.25 4.04 -3.34
N ASP A 70 -0.14 3.60 -2.15
CA ASP A 70 -0.88 4.43 -1.20
C ASP A 70 0.00 5.58 -0.70
N GLU A 71 1.25 5.30 -0.34
CA GLU A 71 2.24 6.32 0.03
C GLU A 71 2.41 7.39 -1.06
N VAL A 72 2.59 6.99 -2.34
CA VAL A 72 2.72 7.94 -3.45
C VAL A 72 1.43 8.77 -3.63
N THR A 73 0.27 8.15 -3.42
CA THR A 73 -1.02 8.85 -3.52
C THR A 73 -1.16 9.89 -2.41
N GLU A 74 -0.80 9.56 -1.17
CA GLU A 74 -0.79 10.52 -0.05
C GLU A 74 0.20 11.66 -0.27
N LEU A 75 1.39 11.36 -0.79
CA LEU A 75 2.39 12.37 -1.16
C LEU A 75 1.84 13.32 -2.22
N LEU A 76 1.19 12.81 -3.27
CA LEU A 76 0.55 13.61 -4.31
C LEU A 76 -0.56 14.50 -3.75
N ASP A 77 -1.40 13.98 -2.85
CA ASP A 77 -2.45 14.77 -2.22
C ASP A 77 -1.88 15.89 -1.33
N SER A 78 -0.81 15.59 -0.59
CA SER A 78 -0.07 16.59 0.17
C SER A 78 0.52 17.68 -0.73
N ILE A 79 1.12 17.29 -1.86
CA ILE A 79 1.64 18.22 -2.87
C ILE A 79 0.51 19.09 -3.44
N ALA A 80 -0.65 18.50 -3.75
CA ALA A 80 -1.80 19.22 -4.27
C ALA A 80 -2.31 20.28 -3.29
N ARG A 81 -2.45 19.93 -2.01
CA ARG A 81 -2.83 20.87 -0.94
C ARG A 81 -1.83 22.02 -0.81
N LYS A 82 -0.53 21.72 -0.69
CA LYS A 82 0.53 22.74 -0.61
C LYS A 82 0.57 23.63 -1.85
N SER A 83 0.36 23.06 -3.03
CA SER A 83 0.31 23.81 -4.29
C SER A 83 -0.86 24.78 -4.34
N ALA A 84 -2.02 24.38 -3.83
CA ALA A 84 -3.20 25.25 -3.76
C ALA A 84 -2.99 26.41 -2.78
N ASP A 85 -2.37 26.17 -1.63
CA ASP A 85 -2.06 27.23 -0.66
C ASP A 85 -0.98 28.17 -1.16
N LEU A 86 0.02 27.66 -1.88
CA LEU A 86 1.03 28.49 -2.54
C LEU A 86 0.41 29.41 -3.60
N GLU A 87 -0.57 28.93 -4.37
CA GLU A 87 -1.28 29.74 -5.36
C GLU A 87 -2.02 30.93 -4.71
N LYS A 88 -2.60 30.73 -3.52
CA LYS A 88 -3.24 31.83 -2.76
C LYS A 88 -2.23 32.87 -2.32
N LEU A 89 -1.04 32.43 -1.87
CA LEU A 89 0.05 33.34 -1.51
C LEU A 89 0.55 34.11 -2.74
N HIS A 90 0.71 33.44 -3.87
CA HIS A 90 1.08 34.08 -5.15
C HIS A 90 0.10 35.17 -5.55
N GLN A 91 -1.21 34.90 -5.46
CA GLN A 91 -2.24 35.90 -5.75
C GLN A 91 -2.18 37.11 -4.83
N LYS A 92 -1.94 36.89 -3.53
CA LYS A 92 -1.78 37.98 -2.55
C LYS A 92 -0.55 38.83 -2.88
N HIS A 93 0.58 38.17 -3.18
CA HIS A 93 1.86 38.83 -3.41
C HIS A 93 1.91 39.65 -4.71
N VAL A 94 1.16 39.25 -5.74
CA VAL A 94 1.09 39.96 -7.03
C VAL A 94 0.24 41.24 -6.95
N LEU A 95 -0.63 41.39 -5.94
CA LEU A 95 -1.44 42.60 -5.81
C LEU A 95 -0.57 43.80 -5.37
N PRO A 96 -0.69 44.97 -6.03
CA PRO A 96 0.01 46.18 -5.58
C PRO A 96 -0.57 46.65 -4.24
N GLY A 97 0.01 46.17 -3.14
CA GLY A 97 -0.34 46.54 -1.78
C GLY A 97 0.67 47.51 -1.18
N PHE A 98 0.19 48.41 -0.31
CA PHE A 98 1.02 49.30 0.51
C PHE A 98 1.58 48.58 1.75
N ASP A 99 1.88 47.28 1.64
CA ASP A 99 2.45 46.53 2.77
C ASP A 99 3.92 46.95 2.97
N ASP A 100 4.32 47.10 4.23
CA ASP A 100 5.69 47.46 4.60
C ASP A 100 6.69 46.42 4.05
N GLU A 101 7.91 46.85 3.69
CA GLU A 101 8.93 45.98 3.08
C GLU A 101 9.25 44.73 3.92
N ASP A 102 9.16 44.83 5.24
CA ASP A 102 9.34 43.69 6.16
C ASP A 102 8.26 42.61 6.01
N VAL A 103 7.04 42.99 5.62
CA VAL A 103 5.93 42.05 5.39
C VAL A 103 6.15 41.32 4.07
N LYS A 104 6.50 42.04 3.00
CA LYS A 104 6.84 41.44 1.70
C LYS A 104 7.98 40.42 1.82
N LEU A 105 9.05 40.77 2.53
CA LEU A 105 10.19 39.87 2.73
C LEU A 105 9.78 38.55 3.43
N LYS A 106 8.87 38.62 4.41
CA LYS A 106 8.36 37.41 5.10
C LYS A 106 7.50 36.55 4.16
N GLU A 107 6.72 37.18 3.29
CA GLU A 107 5.91 36.47 2.30
C GLU A 107 6.78 35.77 1.25
N GLU A 108 7.81 36.45 0.72
CA GLU A 108 8.77 35.86 -0.21
C GLU A 108 9.48 34.64 0.40
N GLN A 109 9.95 34.76 1.64
CA GLN A 109 10.55 33.62 2.36
C GLN A 109 9.57 32.46 2.53
N ARG A 110 8.28 32.76 2.77
CA ARG A 110 7.25 31.72 2.90
C ARG A 110 6.99 31.03 1.57
N ILE A 111 6.88 31.79 0.49
CA ILE A 111 6.73 31.30 -0.88
C ILE A 111 7.89 30.40 -1.27
N GLU A 112 9.13 30.80 -0.98
CA GLU A 112 10.32 30.02 -1.29
C GLU A 112 10.32 28.69 -0.54
N ARG A 113 10.07 28.71 0.77
CA ARG A 113 10.01 27.48 1.60
C ARG A 113 8.94 26.51 1.07
N MET A 114 7.74 27.00 0.76
CA MET A 114 6.67 26.15 0.22
C MET A 114 7.02 25.58 -1.15
N THR A 115 7.68 26.37 -2.01
CA THR A 115 8.14 25.94 -3.34
C THR A 115 9.16 24.81 -3.21
N GLN A 116 10.13 24.94 -2.30
CA GLN A 116 11.12 23.90 -2.03
C GLN A 116 10.47 22.63 -1.45
N ASP A 117 9.51 22.76 -0.54
CA ASP A 117 8.78 21.62 0.04
C ASP A 117 7.98 20.83 -0.99
N ILE A 118 7.35 21.53 -1.94
CA ILE A 118 6.64 20.89 -3.05
C ILE A 118 7.62 20.15 -3.96
N THR A 119 8.76 20.76 -4.28
CA THR A 119 9.81 20.15 -5.11
C THR A 119 10.39 18.90 -4.44
N ARG A 120 10.66 18.95 -3.14
CA ARG A 120 11.04 17.78 -2.33
C ARG A 120 9.97 16.69 -2.37
N GLY A 121 8.69 17.07 -2.29
CA GLY A 121 7.57 16.14 -2.43
C GLY A 121 7.61 15.37 -3.75
N PHE A 122 7.83 16.04 -4.89
CA PHE A 122 7.94 15.35 -6.19
C PHE A 122 9.11 14.37 -6.24
N HIS A 123 10.26 14.73 -5.66
CA HIS A 123 11.40 13.81 -5.57
C HIS A 123 11.09 12.59 -4.69
N ASN A 124 10.39 12.78 -3.56
CA ASN A 124 9.97 11.67 -2.71
C ASN A 124 9.03 10.72 -3.46
N CYS A 125 8.09 11.23 -4.27
CA CYS A 125 7.26 10.38 -5.13
C CYS A 125 8.12 9.57 -6.12
N GLN A 126 9.12 10.19 -6.76
CA GLN A 126 10.01 9.51 -7.70
C GLN A 126 10.80 8.39 -7.02
N SER A 127 11.37 8.65 -5.83
CA SER A 127 12.10 7.65 -5.05
C SER A 127 11.20 6.50 -4.59
N ALA A 128 9.96 6.79 -4.18
CA ALA A 128 8.98 5.76 -3.82
C ALA A 128 8.61 4.88 -5.03
N ILE A 129 8.38 5.47 -6.21
CA ILE A 129 8.09 4.72 -7.44
C ILE A 129 9.26 3.81 -7.83
N GLN A 130 10.50 4.29 -7.73
CA GLN A 130 11.71 3.47 -7.99
C GLN A 130 11.84 2.31 -7.00
N ARG A 131 11.43 2.49 -5.75
CA ARG A 131 11.43 1.44 -4.73
C ARG A 131 10.50 0.27 -5.08
N ILE A 132 9.38 0.52 -5.77
CA ILE A 132 8.51 -0.55 -6.30
C ILE A 132 9.32 -1.49 -7.20
N GLU A 133 10.21 -0.95 -8.05
CA GLU A 133 10.99 -1.76 -8.99
C GLU A 133 11.96 -2.68 -8.25
N MET A 134 12.61 -2.15 -7.21
CA MET A 134 13.51 -2.91 -6.35
C MET A 134 12.76 -4.01 -5.59
N MET A 135 11.59 -3.71 -5.02
CA MET A 135 10.76 -4.67 -4.30
C MET A 135 10.28 -5.83 -5.19
N VAL A 136 9.85 -5.54 -6.42
CA VAL A 136 9.41 -6.58 -7.37
C VAL A 136 10.59 -7.47 -7.78
N ARG A 137 11.77 -6.88 -8.04
CA ARG A 137 12.98 -7.64 -8.35
C ARG A 137 13.41 -8.55 -7.21
N GLU A 138 13.33 -8.08 -5.98
CA GLU A 138 13.64 -8.87 -4.79
C GLU A 138 12.64 -10.02 -4.60
N ALA A 139 11.34 -9.72 -4.68
CA ALA A 139 10.28 -10.70 -4.53
C ALA A 139 10.38 -11.82 -5.60
N LYS A 140 10.75 -11.46 -6.84
CA LYS A 140 11.05 -12.42 -7.91
C LYS A 140 12.18 -13.39 -7.53
N ARG A 141 13.25 -12.93 -6.88
CA ARG A 141 14.35 -13.80 -6.44
C ARG A 141 13.92 -14.77 -5.34
N THR A 142 13.01 -14.34 -4.46
CA THR A 142 12.48 -15.16 -3.36
C THR A 142 11.37 -16.12 -3.78
N GLY A 143 10.87 -16.02 -5.02
CA GLY A 143 9.75 -16.83 -5.50
C GLY A 143 8.37 -16.42 -4.96
N SER A 144 8.26 -15.24 -4.33
CA SER A 144 7.01 -14.74 -3.72
C SER A 144 6.11 -13.95 -4.67
N VAL A 145 6.48 -13.81 -5.94
CA VAL A 145 5.79 -12.99 -6.95
C VAL A 145 5.53 -13.78 -8.22
N THR A 146 4.29 -13.71 -8.72
CA THR A 146 3.88 -14.33 -9.97
C THR A 146 4.17 -13.42 -11.17
N LYS A 147 4.11 -13.97 -12.39
CA LYS A 147 4.18 -13.17 -13.63
C LYS A 147 3.05 -12.13 -13.72
N GLY A 148 1.89 -12.43 -13.13
CA GLY A 148 0.76 -11.50 -13.03
C GLY A 148 1.11 -10.29 -12.18
N ASP A 149 1.71 -10.53 -11.02
CA ASP A 149 2.14 -9.48 -10.08
C ASP A 149 3.24 -8.59 -10.69
N GLU A 150 4.18 -9.17 -11.45
CA GLU A 150 5.19 -8.38 -12.18
C GLU A 150 4.55 -7.41 -13.19
N THR A 151 3.52 -7.88 -13.90
CA THR A 151 2.78 -7.06 -14.86
C THR A 151 1.99 -5.97 -14.16
N MET A 152 1.33 -6.32 -13.06
CA MET A 152 0.54 -5.40 -12.26
C MET A 152 1.41 -4.28 -11.66
N ALA A 153 2.55 -4.64 -11.07
CA ALA A 153 3.47 -3.67 -10.51
C ALA A 153 4.02 -2.71 -11.58
N ARG A 154 4.34 -3.22 -12.79
CA ARG A 154 4.75 -2.35 -13.92
C ARG A 154 3.64 -1.37 -14.31
N ASN A 155 2.40 -1.83 -14.41
CA ASN A 155 1.27 -0.95 -14.76
C ASN A 155 1.05 0.14 -13.71
N ILE A 156 1.19 -0.22 -12.43
CA ILE A 156 1.08 0.74 -11.32
C ILE A 156 2.21 1.76 -11.37
N GLN A 157 3.45 1.33 -11.60
CA GLN A 157 4.58 2.26 -11.78
C GLN A 157 4.33 3.26 -12.91
N ILE A 158 3.87 2.79 -14.07
CA ILE A 158 3.58 3.65 -15.23
C ILE A 158 2.48 4.65 -14.87
N ASN A 159 1.41 4.19 -14.24
CA ASN A 159 0.31 5.06 -13.81
C ASN A 159 0.77 6.12 -12.81
N LEU A 160 1.49 5.73 -11.76
CA LEU A 160 2.01 6.63 -10.73
C LEU A 160 3.00 7.63 -11.32
N ALA A 161 3.92 7.18 -12.17
CA ALA A 161 4.88 8.04 -12.85
C ALA A 161 4.18 9.08 -13.72
N SER A 162 3.15 8.68 -14.47
CA SER A 162 2.34 9.59 -15.28
C SER A 162 1.63 10.65 -14.42
N ARG A 163 0.99 10.25 -13.31
CA ARG A 163 0.35 11.17 -12.36
C ARG A 163 1.34 12.18 -11.78
N VAL A 164 2.53 11.73 -11.36
CA VAL A 164 3.59 12.59 -10.83
C VAL A 164 4.09 13.57 -11.88
N GLN A 165 4.29 13.10 -13.12
CA GLN A 165 4.73 13.94 -14.23
C GLN A 165 3.71 15.04 -14.57
N GLU A 166 2.42 14.70 -14.62
CA GLU A 166 1.35 15.65 -14.88
C GLU A 166 1.28 16.72 -13.77
N ALA A 167 1.25 16.29 -12.51
CA ALA A 167 1.23 17.20 -11.37
C ALA A 167 2.47 18.13 -11.35
N SER A 168 3.65 17.58 -11.64
CA SER A 168 4.91 18.34 -11.72
C SER A 168 4.92 19.33 -12.89
N ALA A 169 4.41 18.94 -14.06
CA ALA A 169 4.27 19.83 -15.21
C ALA A 169 3.30 20.98 -14.90
N GLY A 170 2.15 20.68 -14.29
CA GLY A 170 1.17 21.69 -13.85
C GLY A 170 1.74 22.65 -12.81
N PHE A 171 2.53 22.15 -11.86
CA PHE A 171 3.25 22.99 -10.89
C PHE A 171 4.26 23.92 -11.56
N ARG A 172 5.14 23.40 -12.42
CA ARG A 172 6.13 24.21 -13.15
C ARG A 172 5.49 25.30 -14.00
N LYS A 173 4.35 25.01 -14.63
CA LYS A 173 3.58 25.99 -15.40
C LYS A 173 3.04 27.12 -14.52
N ARG A 174 2.42 26.80 -13.38
CA ARG A 174 1.93 27.80 -12.41
C ARG A 174 3.06 28.68 -11.88
N GLN A 175 4.18 28.09 -11.51
CA GLN A 175 5.38 28.82 -11.08
C GLN A 175 5.92 29.76 -12.18
N SER A 176 6.01 29.28 -13.42
CA SER A 176 6.43 30.13 -14.54
C SER A 176 5.48 31.33 -14.74
N ASN A 177 4.17 31.13 -14.60
CA ASN A 177 3.20 32.22 -14.71
C ASN A 177 3.34 33.23 -13.58
N TYR A 178 3.52 32.78 -12.35
CA TYR A 178 3.75 33.65 -11.19
C TYR A 178 4.99 34.52 -11.38
N LEU A 179 6.14 33.92 -11.75
CA LEU A 179 7.37 34.67 -12.00
C LEU A 179 7.19 35.72 -13.11
N LYS A 180 6.46 35.40 -14.17
CA LYS A 180 6.12 36.38 -15.22
C LYS A 180 5.26 37.53 -14.70
N SER A 181 4.27 37.26 -13.86
CA SER A 181 3.43 38.32 -13.28
C SER A 181 4.22 39.25 -12.36
N MET A 182 5.20 38.71 -11.63
CA MET A 182 6.13 39.52 -10.82
C MET A 182 7.03 40.41 -11.67
N THR A 183 7.50 39.90 -12.83
CA THR A 183 8.32 40.71 -13.75
C THR A 183 7.54 41.78 -14.51
N LEU A 184 6.24 41.58 -14.73
CA LEU A 184 5.38 42.52 -15.46
C LEU A 184 4.77 43.61 -14.58
N SER A 185 4.74 43.41 -13.25
CA SER A 185 4.14 44.34 -12.29
C SER A 185 5.15 45.32 -11.68
N ASN A 186 6.44 45.16 -11.98
CA ASN A 186 7.53 46.11 -11.67
C ASN A 186 7.84 46.97 -12.90
#